data_AF-A0A349A0T0-F1
#
_entry.id   AF-A0A349A0T0-F1
#
_cell.length_a   1.000
_cell.length_b   1.000
_cell.length_c   1.000
_cell.angle_alpha   90.00
_cell.angle_beta   90.00
_cell.angle_gamma   90.00
#
_symmetry.space_group_name_H-M   'P 1'
#
loop_
_entity.id
_entity.type
_entity.pdbx_description
1 polymer ?
#
loop_
_entity_poly.entity_id
_entity_poly.type
_entity_poly.pdbx_seq_one_letter_code
_entity_poly.pdbx_strand_id
1 'polypeptide(L)' 'MIFGEVAEGKVATVTKEILTAGRELANQMGEPLSVLLIGENIEGAAKDAVSLGGDNVYVVNGPPIAKAHPDLYL' A
#
# COMPACT_ATOMS: atom_id res chain seq x y z
N MET A 1 -1.72 -1.37 -9.99
CA MET A 1 -2.18 -1.04 -8.63
C MET A 1 -1.53 -2.02 -7.65
N ILE A 2 -1.11 -1.55 -6.48
CA ILE A 2 -0.48 -2.37 -5.42
C ILE A 2 -1.44 -2.47 -4.23
N PHE A 3 -1.53 -3.67 -3.66
CA PHE A 3 -2.22 -3.93 -2.40
C PHE A 3 -1.17 -4.07 -1.32
N GLY A 4 -1.20 -3.15 -0.36
CA GLY A 4 -0.21 -3.03 0.69
C GLY A 4 -0.80 -3.26 2.06
N GLU A 5 -0.02 -3.88 2.92
CA GLU A 5 -0.39 -4.14 4.31
C GLU A 5 0.33 -3.16 5.23
N VAL A 6 -0.37 -2.81 6.31
CA VAL A 6 0.19 -1.99 7.39
C VAL A 6 0.29 -2.84 8.64
N ALA A 7 1.50 -2.92 9.19
CA ALA A 7 1.79 -3.60 10.44
C ALA A 7 2.27 -2.57 11.46
N GLU A 8 1.69 -2.58 12.66
CA GLU A 8 2.06 -1.66 13.75
C GLU A 8 2.06 -0.17 13.32
N GLY A 9 1.08 0.21 12.49
CA GLY A 9 0.94 1.58 11.99
C GLY A 9 1.96 2.01 10.93
N LYS A 10 2.79 1.08 10.43
CA LYS A 10 3.80 1.33 9.40
C LYS A 10 3.60 0.44 8.18
N VAL A 11 3.92 0.96 6.99
CA VAL A 11 3.93 0.15 5.76
C VAL A 11 4.86 -1.05 5.96
N ALA A 12 4.35 -2.27 5.75
CA ALA A 12 5.13 -3.48 5.91
C ALA A 12 6.35 -3.49 4.97
N THR A 13 7.47 -4.09 5.39
CA THR A 13 8.72 -4.12 4.60
C THR A 13 8.51 -4.66 3.18
N VAL A 14 7.77 -5.76 3.04
CA VAL A 14 7.44 -6.36 1.74
C VAL A 14 6.65 -5.38 0.86
N THR A 15 5.69 -4.66 1.43
CA THR A 15 4.95 -3.63 0.68
C THR A 15 5.87 -2.52 0.19
N LYS A 16 6.89 -2.11 0.97
CA LYS A 16 7.86 -1.10 0.53
C LYS A 16 8.68 -1.56 -0.68
N GLU A 17 9.13 -2.82 -0.66
CA GLU A 17 9.88 -3.39 -1.78
C GLU A 17 9.04 -3.43 -3.07
N ILE A 18 7.78 -3.86 -2.95
CA ILE A 18 6.84 -3.90 -4.07
C ILE A 18 6.52 -2.48 -4.57
N LEU A 19 6.40 -1.49 -3.68
CA LEU A 19 6.19 -0.09 -4.06
C LEU A 19 7.35 0.46 -4.89
N THR A 20 8.60 0.20 -4.48
CA THR A 20 9.79 0.61 -5.23
C THR A 20 9.79 0.01 -6.63
N ALA A 21 9.61 -1.31 -6.75
CA ALA A 21 9.56 -1.98 -8.05
C ALA A 21 8.38 -1.50 -8.91
N GLY A 22 7.22 -1.30 -8.30
CA GLY A 22 6.04 -0.79 -8.97
C GLY A 22 6.21 0.64 -9.47
N ARG A 23 6.95 1.49 -8.74
CA ARG A 23 7.25 2.85 -9.16
C ARG A 23 8.13 2.88 -10.40
N GLU A 24 9.14 2.01 -10.46
CA GLU A 24 10.00 1.87 -11.65
C GLU A 24 9.18 1.44 -12.86
N LEU A 25 8.31 0.45 -12.72
CA LEU A 25 7.42 -0.01 -13.80
C LEU A 25 6.43 1.07 -14.25
N ALA A 26 5.79 1.75 -13.30
CA ALA A 26 4.86 2.84 -13.60
C ALA A 26 5.55 4.00 -14.35
N ASN A 27 6.82 4.30 -14.02
CA ASN A 27 7.61 5.27 -14.77
C ASN A 27 7.90 4.82 -16.21
N GLN A 28 8.23 3.54 -16.42
CA GLN A 28 8.46 2.99 -17.76
C GLN A 28 7.19 3.03 -18.62
N MET A 29 6.02 2.83 -18.00
CA MET A 29 4.73 2.88 -18.67
C MET A 29 4.18 4.31 -18.83
N GLY A 30 4.71 5.29 -18.11
CA GLY A 30 4.18 6.65 -18.08
C GLY A 30 2.82 6.76 -17.38
N GLU A 31 2.54 5.85 -16.43
CA GLU A 31 1.25 5.74 -15.74
C GLU A 31 1.37 6.05 -14.24
N PRO A 32 0.27 6.44 -13.58
CA PRO A 32 0.28 6.66 -12.14
C PRO A 32 0.30 5.34 -11.35
N LEU A 33 1.07 5.30 -10.27
CA LEU A 33 1.08 4.18 -9.32
C LEU A 33 -0.03 4.37 -8.29
N SER A 34 -1.03 3.49 -8.32
CA SER A 34 -2.09 3.44 -7.31
C SER A 34 -1.79 2.38 -6.24
N VAL A 35 -2.04 2.72 -4.97
CA VAL A 35 -1.75 1.89 -3.79
C VAL A 35 -3.00 1.82 -2.92
N LEU A 36 -3.43 0.62 -2.54
CA LEU A 36 -4.43 0.39 -1.52
C LEU A 36 -3.75 -0.06 -0.23
N LEU A 37 -3.98 0.63 0.88
CA LEU A 37 -3.54 0.23 2.21
C LEU A 37 -4.74 -0.14 3.08
N ILE A 38 -4.66 -1.29 3.73
CA ILE A 38 -5.67 -1.78 4.67
C ILE A 38 -5.04 -1.85 6.06
N GLY A 39 -5.70 -1.26 7.05
CA GLY A 39 -5.27 -1.34 8.45
C GLY A 39 -5.98 -0.34 9.35
N GLU A 40 -5.64 -0.37 10.64
CA GLU A 40 -6.23 0.49 11.66
C GLU A 40 -5.28 1.63 12.05
N ASN A 41 -5.79 2.87 12.08
CA ASN A 41 -5.02 4.09 12.41
C ASN A 41 -3.78 4.31 11.51
N ILE A 42 -3.94 4.17 10.20
CA ILE A 42 -2.82 4.07 9.23
C ILE A 42 -2.51 5.36 8.46
N GLU A 43 -2.92 6.51 8.97
CA GLU A 43 -2.73 7.82 8.33
C GLU A 43 -1.23 8.15 8.11
N GLY A 44 -0.38 7.75 9.06
CA GLY A 44 1.08 7.87 8.91
C GLY A 44 1.61 6.98 7.79
N ALA A 45 1.17 5.72 7.74
CA ALA A 45 1.56 4.78 6.70
C ALA A 45 1.09 5.22 5.31
N ALA A 46 -0.06 5.89 5.20
CA ALA A 46 -0.53 6.46 3.95
C ALA A 46 0.41 7.54 3.42
N LYS A 47 0.92 8.42 4.30
CA LYS A 47 1.93 9.42 3.93
C LYS A 47 3.23 8.77 3.48
N ASP A 48 3.68 7.74 4.19
CA ASP A 48 4.86 6.97 3.80
C ASP A 48 4.70 6.35 2.40
N ALA A 49 3.53 5.80 2.07
CA ALA A 49 3.25 5.23 0.75
C ALA A 49 3.28 6.28 -0.37
N VAL A 50 2.85 7.51 -0.11
CA VAL A 50 3.02 8.63 -1.06
C VAL A 50 4.51 8.92 -1.27
N SER A 51 5.30 9.01 -0.19
CA SER A 51 6.75 9.23 -0.28
C SER A 51 7.50 8.10 -0.99
N LEU A 52 6.95 6.88 -0.98
CA LEU A 52 7.47 5.72 -1.70
C LEU A 52 7.04 5.67 -3.18
N GLY A 53 6.34 6.70 -3.67
CA GLY A 53 5.99 6.85 -5.09
C GLY A 53 4.57 6.46 -5.45
N GLY A 54 3.69 6.23 -4.48
CA GLY A 54 2.25 6.10 -4.73
C GLY A 54 1.63 7.45 -5.10
N ASP A 55 1.17 7.61 -6.35
CA ASP A 55 0.49 8.81 -6.81
C ASP A 55 -0.94 8.89 -6.26
N ASN A 56 -1.62 7.74 -6.20
CA ASN A 56 -2.95 7.61 -5.61
C ASN A 56 -2.88 6.61 -4.46
N VAL A 57 -3.13 7.08 -3.23
CA VAL A 57 -3.14 6.21 -2.04
C VAL A 57 -4.56 6.13 -1.50
N TYR A 58 -5.14 4.93 -1.56
CA TYR A 58 -6.44 4.59 -1.02
C TYR A 58 -6.25 3.94 0.34
N VAL A 59 -7.02 4.38 1.32
CA VAL A 59 -6.92 3.90 2.70
C VAL A 59 -8.24 3.27 3.10
N VAL A 60 -8.19 2.04 3.56
CA VAL A 60 -9.32 1.34 4.17
C VAL A 60 -9.04 1.19 5.65
N ASN A 61 -9.80 1.92 6.46
CA ASN A 61 -9.81 1.74 7.90
C ASN A 61 -10.57 0.46 8.23
N GLY A 62 -9.84 -0.53 8.72
CA GLY A 62 -10.39 -1.82 9.12
C GLY A 62 -9.45 -2.53 10.09
N PRO A 63 -9.95 -3.53 10.83
CA PRO A 63 -9.11 -4.32 11.73
C PRO A 63 -7.90 -4.88 10.94
N PRO A 64 -6.68 -4.89 11.53
CA PRO A 64 -5.53 -5.50 10.89
C PRO A 64 -5.88 -6.93 10.50
N ILE A 65 -5.70 -7.25 9.23
CA ILE A 65 -5.93 -8.59 8.71
C ILE A 65 -4.77 -9.46 9.21
N ALA A 66 -4.88 -9.97 10.44
CA ALA A 66 -3.83 -10.75 11.11
C ALA A 66 -3.51 -12.06 10.38
N LYS A 67 -4.37 -12.47 9.43
CA LYS A 67 -4.17 -13.56 8.48
C LYS A 67 -4.73 -13.12 7.14
N ALA A 68 -3.98 -13.26 6.05
CA ALA A 68 -4.50 -13.06 4.70
C ALA A 68 -5.83 -13.82 4.52
N HIS A 69 -6.94 -13.08 4.49
CA HIS A 69 -8.27 -13.60 4.26
C HIS A 69 -8.60 -13.30 2.80
N PRO A 70 -8.39 -14.25 1.86
CA PRO A 70 -8.61 -14.00 0.43
C PRO A 70 -10.01 -13.46 0.13
N ASP A 71 -11.00 -13.78 0.97
CA ASP A 71 -12.38 -13.29 0.87
C ASP A 71 -12.55 -11.78 1.10
N LEU A 72 -11.57 -11.10 1.70
CA LEU A 72 -11.58 -9.65 1.97
C LEU A 72 -10.90 -8.82 0.88
N TYR A 73 -10.37 -9.44 -0.18
CA TYR A 73 -9.66 -8.75 -1.28
C TYR A 73 -10.52 -8.61 -2.57
N LEU A 74 -11.79 -8.99 -2.55
CA LEU A 74 -12.75 -8.89 -3.67
C LEU A 74 -13.75 -7.74 -3.51
#